data_AF-A0A523C4C3-F1
#
_entry.id   AF-A0A523C4C3-F1
#
_cell.length_a   1.000
_cell.length_b   1.000
_cell.length_c   1.000
_cell.angle_alpha   90.00
_cell.angle_beta   90.00
_cell.angle_gamma   90.00
#
_symmetry.space_group_name_H-M   'P 1'
#
loop_
_entity.id
_entity.type
_entity.pdbx_description
1 polymer ?
#
loop_
_entity_poly.entity_id
_entity_poly.type
_entity_poly.pdbx_seq_one_letter_code
_entity_poly.pdbx_strand_id
1 'polypeptide(L)'
;MMNKPATVRKLPPYRGQPYWEREKPQEAQTDRIALSYYPQAGKLQISLLWPDRETGEKRRGRTVTLDQEDLALHPEARALLADFLEAAE
;
A
#
# COMPACT_ATOMS: atom_id res chain seq x y z
N MET A 1 32.04 -4.03 2.19
CA MET A 1 31.48 -3.76 0.84
C MET A 1 30.12 -3.12 1.03
N MET A 2 29.94 -1.85 0.65
CA MET A 2 28.62 -1.21 0.73
C MET A 2 27.76 -1.72 -0.42
N ASN A 3 26.67 -2.43 -0.11
CA ASN A 3 25.64 -2.77 -1.10
C ASN A 3 25.11 -1.47 -1.69
N LYS A 4 25.26 -1.29 -3.00
CA LYS A 4 24.60 -0.19 -3.72
C LYS A 4 23.09 -0.36 -3.52
N PRO A 5 22.34 0.70 -3.18
CA PRO A 5 20.89 0.60 -3.07
C PRO A 5 20.34 0.13 -4.41
N ALA A 6 19.43 -0.85 -4.38
CA ALA A 6 18.74 -1.32 -5.57
C ALA A 6 18.16 -0.11 -6.29
N THR A 7 18.65 0.17 -7.49
CA THR A 7 18.12 1.24 -8.33
C THR A 7 16.65 0.90 -8.53
N VAL A 8 15.74 1.69 -7.94
CA VAL A 8 14.29 1.51 -8.09
C VAL A 8 14.01 1.68 -9.58
N ARG A 9 14.00 0.55 -10.31
CA ARG A 9 13.54 0.54 -11.70
C ARG A 9 12.13 1.09 -11.64
N LYS A 10 11.85 2.13 -12.45
CA LYS A 10 10.46 2.54 -12.68
C LYS A 10 9.74 1.31 -13.21
N LEU A 11 8.99 0.64 -12.34
CA LEU A 11 8.13 -0.46 -12.75
C LEU A 11 7.19 0.11 -13.82
N PRO A 12 6.97 -0.61 -14.92
CA PRO A 12 6.01 -0.17 -15.91
C PRO A 12 4.66 0.08 -15.21
N PRO A 13 3.89 1.10 -15.62
CA PRO A 13 2.56 1.32 -15.07
C PRO A 13 1.75 0.03 -15.24
N TYR A 14 0.98 -0.30 -14.21
CA TYR A 14 0.10 -1.47 -14.22
C TYR A 14 -0.73 -1.50 -15.51
N ARG A 15 -0.64 -2.61 -16.27
CA ARG A 15 -1.26 -2.74 -17.61
C ARG A 15 -2.61 -3.46 -17.60
N GLY A 16 -3.09 -3.91 -16.44
CA GLY A 16 -4.41 -4.53 -16.31
C GLY A 16 -5.54 -3.50 -16.26
N GLN A 17 -6.79 -3.97 -16.31
CA GLN A 17 -7.93 -3.10 -16.08
C GLN A 17 -7.88 -2.52 -14.66
N PRO A 18 -8.25 -1.24 -14.45
CA PRO A 18 -8.13 -0.58 -13.16
C PRO A 18 -9.02 -1.26 -12.12
N TYR A 19 -8.43 -2.05 -11.21
CA TYR A 19 -9.21 -2.82 -10.24
C TYR A 19 -10.05 -1.92 -9.32
N TRP A 20 -9.53 -0.72 -9.02
CA TRP A 20 -10.18 0.28 -8.17
C TRP A 20 -11.46 0.87 -8.74
N GLU A 21 -11.77 0.66 -10.02
CA GLU A 21 -13.03 1.09 -10.63
C GLU A 21 -14.15 0.06 -10.46
N ARG A 22 -13.82 -1.20 -10.16
CA ARG A 22 -14.76 -2.33 -10.17
C ARG A 22 -14.96 -2.99 -8.83
N GLU A 23 -14.00 -2.82 -7.94
CA GLU A 23 -14.04 -3.37 -6.60
C GLU A 23 -14.14 -2.23 -5.58
N LYS A 24 -15.16 -2.30 -4.72
CA LYS A 24 -15.25 -1.41 -3.57
C LYS A 24 -14.29 -1.92 -2.47
N PRO A 25 -13.32 -1.11 -2.03
CA PRO A 25 -12.37 -1.57 -1.02
C PRO A 25 -13.02 -1.66 0.37
N GLN A 26 -12.42 -2.50 1.22
CA GLN A 26 -12.56 -2.41 2.66
C GLN A 26 -11.62 -1.30 3.15
N GLU A 27 -12.14 -0.35 3.93
CA GLU A 27 -11.39 0.87 4.27
C GLU A 27 -11.25 1.07 5.77
N ALA A 28 -10.07 1.52 6.18
CA ALA A 28 -9.78 1.96 7.53
C ALA A 28 -8.87 3.20 7.49
N GLN A 29 -8.96 4.08 8.49
CA GLN A 29 -8.12 5.27 8.58
C GLN A 29 -7.54 5.41 9.98
N THR A 30 -6.32 5.93 10.03
CA THR A 30 -5.68 6.44 11.25
C THR A 30 -5.53 7.96 11.13
N ASP A 31 -4.77 8.58 12.02
CA ASP A 31 -4.42 10.00 11.87
C ASP A 31 -3.46 10.30 10.73
N ARG A 32 -2.67 9.30 10.29
CA ARG A 32 -1.59 9.52 9.33
C ARG A 32 -1.77 8.78 8.02
N ILE A 33 -2.51 7.68 8.01
CA ILE A 33 -2.67 6.83 6.83
C ILE A 33 -4.12 6.39 6.61
N ALA A 34 -4.48 6.18 5.36
CA ALA A 34 -5.67 5.46 4.94
C ALA A 34 -5.29 4.13 4.32
N LEU A 35 -5.99 3.08 4.73
CA LEU A 35 -5.90 1.72 4.20
C LEU A 35 -7.12 1.48 3.32
N SER A 36 -6.88 0.97 2.11
CA SER A 36 -7.92 0.49 1.19
C SER A 36 -7.52 -0.90 0.70
N TYR A 37 -8.18 -1.93 1.21
CA TYR A 37 -7.95 -3.31 0.82
C TYR A 37 -8.96 -3.75 -0.24
N TYR A 38 -8.46 -4.32 -1.34
CA TYR A 38 -9.21 -4.83 -2.48
C TYR A 38 -9.03 -6.36 -2.52
N PRO A 39 -9.86 -7.14 -1.79
CA PRO A 39 -9.71 -8.59 -1.67
C PRO A 39 -9.69 -9.36 -2.99
N GLN A 40 -10.55 -9.01 -3.96
CA GLN A 40 -10.64 -9.72 -5.24
C GLN A 40 -9.41 -9.44 -6.10
N ALA A 41 -8.89 -8.21 -6.05
CA ALA A 41 -7.67 -7.84 -6.75
C ALA A 41 -6.38 -8.28 -6.00
N GLY A 42 -6.49 -8.69 -4.73
CA GLY A 42 -5.35 -9.03 -3.89
C GLY A 42 -4.42 -7.85 -3.63
N LYS A 43 -4.95 -6.61 -3.57
CA LYS A 43 -4.15 -5.37 -3.40
C LYS A 43 -4.52 -4.64 -2.11
N LEU A 44 -3.51 -4.19 -1.37
CA LEU A 44 -3.69 -3.28 -0.24
C LEU A 44 -3.01 -1.94 -0.54
N GLN A 45 -3.79 -0.87 -0.62
CA GLN A 45 -3.27 0.48 -0.76
C GLN A 45 -3.09 1.13 0.61
N ILE A 46 -1.91 1.72 0.83
CA ILE A 46 -1.56 2.52 2.00
C ILE A 46 -1.29 3.95 1.51
N SER A 47 -2.17 4.87 1.86
CA SER A 47 -2.08 6.27 1.45
C SER A 47 -1.72 7.16 2.62
N LEU A 48 -0.71 8.03 2.46
CA LEU A 48 -0.44 9.10 3.43
C LEU A 48 -1.62 10.07 3.46
N LEU A 49 -2.10 10.43 4.64
CA LEU A 49 -3.10 11.46 4.82
C LEU A 49 -2.43 12.81 5.09
N TRP A 50 -2.96 13.87 4.47
CA TRP A 50 -2.56 15.24 4.73
C TRP A 50 -3.81 16.13 4.84
N PRO A 51 -3.83 17.08 5.78
CA PRO A 51 -4.95 18.00 5.92
C PRO A 51 -4.94 18.99 4.75
N ASP A 52 -6.07 19.14 4.08
CA ASP A 52 -6.28 20.20 3.12
C ASP A 52 -6.17 21.56 3.83
N ARG A 53 -5.46 22.52 3.20
CA ARG A 53 -5.19 23.82 3.84
C ARG A 53 -6.42 24.72 3.91
N GLU A 54 -7.37 24.53 3.01
CA GLU A 54 -8.56 25.37 2.91
C GLU A 54 -9.72 24.75 3.70
N THR A 55 -9.91 23.43 3.60
CA THR A 55 -11.05 22.75 4.24
C THR A 55 -10.70 22.05 5.55
N GLY A 56 -9.42 21.80 5.83
CA GLY A 56 -8.98 20.99 6.97
C GLY A 56 -9.26 19.48 6.83
N GLU A 57 -9.88 19.04 5.73
CA GLU A 57 -10.23 17.64 5.52
C GLU A 57 -8.99 16.79 5.21
N LYS A 58 -8.93 15.58 5.76
CA LYS A 58 -7.85 14.62 5.48
C LYS A 58 -7.97 14.13 4.03
N ARG A 59 -7.01 14.52 3.18
CA ARG A 59 -6.88 14.06 1.78
C ARG A 59 -5.82 12.99 1.64
N ARG A 60 -5.99 12.09 0.67
CA ARG A 60 -4.99 11.08 0.30
C ARG A 60 -3.86 11.72 -0.50
N GLY A 61 -2.63 11.44 -0.11
CA GLY A 61 -1.41 11.90 -0.77
C GLY A 61 -0.74 10.76 -1.52
N ARG A 62 0.56 10.55 -1.23
CA ARG A 62 1.31 9.44 -1.83
C ARG A 62 0.75 8.10 -1.37
N THR A 63 0.59 7.19 -2.32
CA THR A 63 0.06 5.84 -2.09
C THR A 63 1.09 4.79 -2.49
N VAL A 64 1.27 3.80 -1.63
CA VAL A 64 2.00 2.56 -1.92
C VAL A 64 0.99 1.42 -1.99
N THR A 65 1.15 0.51 -2.93
CA THR A 65 0.31 -0.69 -3.04
C THR A 65 1.14 -1.91 -2.68
N LEU A 66 0.67 -2.68 -1.71
CA LEU A 66 1.15 -4.03 -1.44
C LEU A 66 0.35 -5.01 -2.29
N ASP A 67 1.06 -5.88 -2.99
CA ASP A 67 0.50 -6.88 -3.90
C ASP A 67 0.67 -8.26 -3.26
N GLN A 68 -0.42 -9.01 -3.09
CA GLN A 68 -0.37 -10.33 -2.49
C GLN A 68 0.45 -11.33 -3.30
N GLU A 69 0.42 -11.24 -4.64
CA GLU A 69 1.21 -12.11 -5.50
C GLU A 69 2.71 -11.82 -5.33
N ASP A 70 3.08 -10.54 -5.26
CA ASP A 70 4.46 -10.11 -5.03
C ASP A 70 4.94 -10.54 -3.63
N LEU A 71 4.13 -10.34 -2.59
CA LEU A 71 4.44 -10.79 -1.23
C LEU A 71 4.56 -12.32 -1.12
N ALA A 72 3.81 -13.07 -1.94
CA ALA A 72 3.93 -14.54 -1.99
C ALA A 72 5.26 -14.99 -2.63
N LEU A 73 5.80 -14.20 -3.57
CA LEU A 73 7.10 -14.44 -4.19
C LEU A 73 8.28 -13.96 -3.32
N HIS A 74 8.01 -13.08 -2.35
CA HIS A 74 9.01 -12.48 -1.45
C HIS A 74 8.69 -12.80 0.03
N PRO A 75 8.93 -14.05 0.47
CA PRO A 75 8.53 -14.53 1.80
C PRO A 75 9.16 -13.74 2.96
N GLU A 76 10.36 -13.17 2.77
CA GLU A 76 11.02 -12.31 3.75
C GLU A 76 10.24 -11.01 4.01
N ALA A 77 9.63 -10.42 2.98
CA ALA A 77 8.81 -9.22 3.12
C ALA A 77 7.49 -9.53 3.83
N ARG A 78 6.89 -10.69 3.49
CA ARG A 78 5.68 -11.18 4.18
C ARG A 78 5.93 -11.46 5.66
N ALA A 79 7.05 -12.11 6.00
CA ALA A 79 7.42 -12.40 7.39
C ALA A 79 7.58 -11.11 8.19
N LEU A 80 8.31 -10.12 7.65
CA LEU A 80 8.48 -8.83 8.32
C LEU A 80 7.16 -8.09 8.57
N LEU A 81 6.21 -8.16 7.62
CA LEU A 81 4.87 -7.59 7.80
C LEU A 81 4.07 -8.32 8.88
N ALA A 82 4.16 -9.65 8.95
CA ALA A 82 3.49 -10.44 9.98
C ALA A 82 4.04 -10.10 11.37
N ASP A 83 5.37 -10.11 11.54
CA ASP A 83 6.03 -9.76 12.80
C ASP A 83 5.61 -8.37 13.30
N PHE A 84 5.52 -7.38 12.39
CA PHE A 84 5.07 -6.03 12.73
C PHE A 84 3.62 -5.99 13.23
N LEU A 85 2.73 -6.77 12.61
CA LEU A 85 1.31 -6.80 12.97
C LEU A 85 1.09 -7.54 14.30
N GLU A 86 1.77 -8.66 14.51
CA GLU A 86 1.70 -9.43 15.76
C GLU A 86 2.23 -8.63 16.95
N ALA A 87 3.29 -7.83 16.76
CA ALA A 87 3.83 -6.97 17.80
C ALA A 87 2.95 -5.76 18.16
N ALA A 88 1.90 -5.47 17.38
CA ALA A 88 0.98 -4.37 17.60
C ALA A 88 -0.29 -4.76 18.38
N GLU A 89 -0.49 -6.06 18.64
CA GLU A 89 -1.53 -6.61 19.52
C GLU A 89 -1.13 -6.51 21.00
#